data_AF-A0A450ZH59-F1
#
_entry.id   AF-A0A450ZH59-F1
#
_cell.length_a   1.000
_cell.length_b   1.000
_cell.length_c   1.000
_cell.angle_alpha   90.00
_cell.angle_beta   90.00
_cell.angle_gamma   90.00
#
_symmetry.space_group_name_H-M   'P 1'
#
loop_
_entity.id
_entity.type
_entity.pdbx_description
1 polymer ?
#
loop_
_entity_poly.entity_id
_entity_poly.type
_entity_poly.pdbx_seq_one_letter_code
_entity_poly.pdbx_strand_id
1 'polypeptide(L)'
;MIFRKGKIKVLGIDPAKQSFQLHGEDKRRHTVLQKKSSRGKSVGYVANLPPCLIGMEAYASSNRWYRIFTEMGHTVRLIVPQLVKPFVKSNNKNDAIDAEAFCEAVQRPKMRFVSPKSIEQQDIQSIQRIREGAI
;
A
#
# COMPACT_ATOMS: atom_id res chain seq x y z
N MET A 1 7.33 21.26 1.60
CA MET A 1 6.84 21.16 0.21
C MET A 1 5.32 21.26 0.24
N ILE A 2 4.74 22.30 -0.37
CA ILE A 2 3.27 22.50 -0.40
C ILE A 2 2.72 21.70 -1.58
N PHE A 3 2.06 20.58 -1.30
CA PHE A 3 1.43 19.78 -2.35
C PHE A 3 0.15 20.45 -2.84
N ARG A 4 0.00 20.64 -4.16
CA ARG A 4 -1.23 21.14 -4.77
C ARG A 4 -2.37 20.15 -4.52
N LYS A 5 -3.59 20.66 -4.27
CA LYS A 5 -4.84 19.87 -4.19
C LYS A 5 -5.21 19.30 -5.57
N GLY A 6 -4.42 18.38 -6.11
CA GLY A 6 -4.75 17.62 -7.31
C GLY A 6 -5.54 16.35 -6.95
N LYS A 7 -6.36 15.86 -7.90
CA LYS A 7 -7.11 14.61 -7.72
C LYS A 7 -6.13 13.42 -7.73
N ILE A 8 -5.97 12.76 -6.58
CA ILE A 8 -5.13 11.57 -6.43
C ILE A 8 -5.67 10.46 -7.34
N LYS A 9 -4.78 9.88 -8.14
CA LYS A 9 -5.07 8.79 -9.07
C LYS A 9 -4.33 7.52 -8.74
N VAL A 10 -3.13 7.66 -8.20
CA VAL A 10 -2.34 6.56 -7.69
C VAL A 10 -1.88 6.91 -6.27
N LEU A 11 -1.93 5.95 -5.37
CA LEU A 11 -1.54 6.10 -3.99
C LEU A 11 -0.59 4.95 -3.61
N GLY A 12 0.63 5.28 -3.24
CA GLY A 12 1.55 4.37 -2.56
C GLY A 12 1.33 4.42 -1.05
N ILE A 13 1.27 3.26 -0.42
CA ILE A 13 1.12 3.11 1.03
C ILE A 13 2.25 2.23 1.55
N ASP A 14 3.08 2.82 2.41
CA ASP A 14 4.06 2.09 3.21
C ASP A 14 3.55 1.93 4.66
N PRO A 15 3.23 0.70 5.08
CA PRO A 15 2.65 0.43 6.39
C PRO A 15 3.71 0.21 7.48
N ALA A 16 3.63 0.99 8.56
CA ALA A 16 4.42 0.77 9.77
C ALA A 16 3.57 0.27 10.95
N LYS A 17 4.22 -0.09 12.06
CA LYS A 17 3.57 -0.66 13.26
C LYS A 17 2.39 0.15 13.77
N GLN A 18 2.35 1.49 13.66
CA GLN A 18 1.18 2.27 14.14
C GLN A 18 0.75 3.39 13.18
N SER A 19 1.42 3.51 12.04
CA SER A 19 1.21 4.60 11.09
C SER A 19 1.28 4.09 9.66
N PHE A 20 0.63 4.81 8.75
CA PHE A 20 0.86 4.67 7.32
C PHE A 20 1.58 5.91 6.82
N GLN A 21 2.52 5.67 5.91
CA GLN A 21 3.07 6.70 5.06
C GLN A 21 2.35 6.63 3.71
N LEU A 22 1.77 7.76 3.31
CA LEU A 22 1.00 7.91 2.09
C LEU A 22 1.78 8.78 1.10
N HIS A 23 1.85 8.34 -0.15
CA HIS A 23 2.35 9.12 -1.28
C HIS A 23 1.35 9.06 -2.41
N GLY A 24 0.83 10.20 -2.85
CA GLY A 24 -0.22 10.28 -3.86
C GLY A 24 0.22 11.08 -5.09
N GLU A 25 -0.09 10.54 -6.26
CA GLU A 25 0.18 11.14 -7.56
C GLU A 25 -1.12 11.47 -8.32
N ASP A 26 -1.08 12.55 -9.11
CA ASP A 26 -2.14 12.88 -10.07
C ASP A 26 -2.00 12.07 -11.39
N LYS A 27 -2.88 12.33 -12.38
CA LYS A 27 -2.80 11.67 -13.70
C LYS A 27 -1.49 11.92 -14.45
N ARG A 28 -0.77 12.99 -14.12
CA ARG A 28 0.48 13.41 -14.75
C ARG A 28 1.70 12.93 -13.96
N ARG A 29 1.49 12.09 -12.94
CA ARG A 29 2.53 11.58 -12.04
C ARG A 29 3.19 12.67 -11.19
N HIS A 30 2.51 13.81 -11.00
CA HIS A 30 2.97 14.80 -10.05
C HIS A 30 2.54 14.41 -8.65
N THR A 31 3.47 14.50 -7.70
CA THR A 31 3.15 14.30 -6.29
C THR A 31 2.19 15.40 -5.81
N VAL A 32 1.04 14.97 -5.30
CA VAL A 32 -0.03 15.83 -4.75
C VAL A 32 -0.37 15.48 -3.31
N LEU A 33 0.26 14.44 -2.76
CA LEU A 33 0.17 14.05 -1.37
C LEU A 33 1.47 13.40 -0.92
N GLN A 34 1.98 13.84 0.23
CA GLN A 34 2.96 13.09 1.00
C GLN A 34 2.61 13.30 2.47
N LYS A 35 2.28 12.22 3.19
CA LYS A 35 1.74 12.35 4.56
C LYS A 35 1.99 11.10 5.38
N LYS A 36 2.46 11.30 6.62
CA LYS A 36 2.46 10.29 7.68
C LYS A 36 1.26 10.51 8.59
N SER A 37 0.49 9.46 8.88
CA SER A 37 -0.55 9.53 9.90
C SER A 37 -0.83 8.18 10.56
N SER A 38 -1.50 8.20 11.71
CA SER A 38 -1.95 6.97 12.36
C SER A 38 -2.84 6.14 11.42
N ARG A 39 -2.90 4.82 11.62
CA ARG A 39 -3.68 3.94 10.73
C ARG A 39 -5.13 4.38 10.61
N GLY A 40 -5.80 4.67 11.73
CA GLY A 40 -7.19 5.13 11.74
C GLY A 40 -7.41 6.43 10.95
N LYS A 41 -6.54 7.42 11.14
CA LYS A 41 -6.61 8.69 10.38
C LYS A 41 -6.34 8.47 8.88
N SER A 42 -5.43 7.56 8.55
CA SER A 42 -5.10 7.25 7.16
C SER A 42 -6.24 6.51 6.45
N VAL A 43 -6.90 5.58 7.14
CA VAL A 43 -8.10 4.88 6.63
C VAL A 43 -9.24 5.87 6.39
N GLY A 44 -9.53 6.74 7.36
CA GLY A 44 -10.54 7.79 7.18
C GLY A 44 -10.18 8.74 6.04
N TYR A 45 -8.91 9.04 5.84
CA TYR A 45 -8.46 9.85 4.70
C TYR A 45 -8.69 9.13 3.36
N VAL A 46 -8.27 7.86 3.25
CA VAL A 46 -8.46 7.05 2.03
C VAL A 46 -9.94 6.88 1.70
N ALA A 47 -10.81 6.67 2.69
CA ALA A 47 -12.26 6.53 2.47
C ALA A 47 -12.91 7.79 1.86
N ASN A 48 -12.29 8.97 2.04
CA ASN A 48 -12.76 10.23 1.46
C ASN A 48 -12.11 10.54 0.10
N LEU A 49 -11.21 9.68 -0.39
CA LEU A 49 -10.63 9.83 -1.72
C LEU A 49 -11.57 9.27 -2.78
N PRO A 50 -11.61 9.88 -3.98
CA PRO A 50 -12.23 9.23 -5.12
C PRO A 50 -11.49 7.90 -5.42
N PRO A 51 -12.18 6.91 -6.02
CA PRO A 51 -11.55 5.67 -6.46
C PRO A 51 -10.23 5.90 -7.20
N CYS A 52 -9.19 5.20 -6.73
CA CYS A 52 -7.82 5.34 -7.20
C CYS A 52 -7.10 3.99 -7.14
N LEU A 53 -5.96 3.90 -7.81
CA LEU A 53 -5.07 2.73 -7.77
C LEU A 53 -4.19 2.82 -6.52
N ILE A 54 -4.17 1.78 -5.69
CA ILE A 54 -3.37 1.73 -4.46
C ILE A 54 -2.30 0.65 -4.61
N GLY A 55 -1.03 1.05 -4.48
CA GLY A 55 0.10 0.14 -4.28
C GLY A 55 0.46 0.05 -2.82
N MET A 56 0.50 -1.16 -2.25
CA MET A 56 0.81 -1.36 -0.83
C MET A 56 1.73 -2.56 -0.62
N GLU A 57 2.54 -2.50 0.43
CA GLU A 57 3.36 -3.63 0.87
C GLU A 57 2.51 -4.88 1.16
N ALA A 58 3.01 -6.03 0.72
CA ALA A 58 2.53 -7.35 1.12
C ALA A 58 3.24 -7.81 2.41
N TYR A 59 2.52 -7.83 3.52
CA TYR A 59 2.93 -8.29 4.84
C TYR A 59 1.76 -9.02 5.53
N ALA A 60 2.00 -9.55 6.74
CA ALA A 60 1.05 -10.43 7.44
C ALA A 60 -0.39 -9.87 7.55
N SER A 61 -0.54 -8.56 7.73
CA SER A 61 -1.86 -7.93 7.86
C SER A 61 -2.36 -7.19 6.60
N SER A 62 -1.63 -7.27 5.47
CA SER A 62 -2.02 -6.58 4.23
C SER A 62 -3.38 -6.98 3.71
N ASN A 63 -3.75 -8.25 3.86
CA ASN A 63 -5.03 -8.75 3.35
C ASN A 63 -6.23 -8.03 4.00
N ARG A 64 -6.11 -7.64 5.27
CA ARG A 64 -7.14 -6.85 5.96
C ARG A 64 -7.31 -5.48 5.30
N TRP A 65 -6.21 -4.78 5.02
CA TRP A 65 -6.25 -3.46 4.40
C TRP A 65 -6.65 -3.51 2.93
N TYR A 66 -6.21 -4.55 2.22
CA TYR A 66 -6.67 -4.83 0.87
C TYR A 66 -8.20 -4.88 0.82
N ARG A 67 -8.83 -5.65 1.71
CA ARG A 67 -10.31 -5.76 1.77
C ARG A 67 -10.95 -4.41 2.08
N ILE A 68 -10.52 -3.74 3.15
CA ILE A 68 -11.07 -2.44 3.57
C ILE A 68 -11.00 -1.40 2.44
N PHE A 69 -9.85 -1.26 1.77
CA PHE A 69 -9.70 -0.28 0.70
C PHE A 69 -10.43 -0.68 -0.59
N THR A 70 -10.57 -1.99 -0.85
CA THR A 70 -11.36 -2.48 -1.99
C THR A 70 -12.86 -2.24 -1.77
N GLU A 71 -13.36 -2.45 -0.56
CA GLU A 71 -14.75 -2.12 -0.16
C GLU A 71 -15.06 -0.62 -0.30
N MET A 72 -14.05 0.23 -0.11
CA MET A 72 -14.15 1.68 -0.36
C MET A 72 -14.11 2.04 -1.86
N GLY A 73 -14.01 1.06 -2.76
CA GLY A 73 -14.03 1.25 -4.22
C GLY A 73 -12.66 1.49 -4.85
N HIS A 74 -11.55 1.33 -4.11
CA HIS A 74 -10.21 1.47 -4.68
C HIS A 74 -9.75 0.18 -5.36
N THR A 75 -8.91 0.32 -6.40
CA THR A 75 -8.20 -0.83 -6.96
C THR A 75 -6.92 -1.02 -6.19
N VAL A 76 -6.84 -2.05 -5.35
CA VAL A 76 -5.66 -2.30 -4.51
C VAL A 76 -4.77 -3.38 -5.14
N ARG A 77 -3.46 -3.17 -5.09
CA ARG A 77 -2.46 -4.13 -5.54
C ARG A 77 -1.36 -4.27 -4.50
N LEU A 78 -1.13 -5.51 -4.07
CA LEU A 78 -0.11 -5.85 -3.07
C LEU A 78 1.21 -6.19 -3.76
N ILE A 79 2.33 -5.63 -3.28
CA ILE A 79 3.67 -5.86 -3.85
C ILE A 79 4.61 -6.33 -2.75
N VAL A 80 5.40 -7.36 -3.01
CA VAL A 80 6.45 -7.78 -2.05
C VAL A 80 7.58 -6.75 -2.00
N PRO A 81 8.18 -6.49 -0.83
CA PRO A 81 9.24 -5.48 -0.68
C PRO A 81 10.42 -5.65 -1.65
N GLN A 82 10.76 -6.90 -1.96
CA GLN A 82 11.86 -7.24 -2.87
C GLN A 82 11.67 -6.67 -4.28
N LEU A 83 10.43 -6.61 -4.77
CA LEU A 83 10.11 -6.06 -6.08
C LEU A 83 10.03 -4.53 -6.09
N VAL A 84 9.93 -3.90 -4.91
CA VAL A 84 9.87 -2.45 -4.75
C VAL A 84 11.25 -1.83 -4.61
N LYS A 85 12.22 -2.58 -4.06
CA LYS A 85 13.60 -2.15 -3.84
C LYS A 85 14.24 -1.40 -5.04
N PRO A 86 14.07 -1.83 -6.31
CA PRO A 86 14.63 -1.11 -7.46
C PRO A 86 14.06 0.29 -7.71
N PHE A 87 12.92 0.63 -7.08
CA PHE A 87 12.25 1.93 -7.22
C PHE A 87 12.56 2.89 -6.07
N VAL A 88 13.29 2.45 -5.05
CA VAL A 88 13.71 3.27 -3.92
C VAL A 88 14.87 4.16 -4.36
N LYS A 89 14.69 5.48 -4.29
CA LYS A 89 15.62 6.48 -4.85
C LYS A 89 16.88 6.74 -4.01
N SER A 90 16.93 6.24 -2.77
CA SER A 90 18.07 6.42 -1.87
C SER A 90 18.24 5.18 -0.98
N ASN A 91 19.49 4.86 -0.64
CA ASN A 91 19.80 3.78 0.31
C ASN A 91 19.45 4.12 1.76
N ASN A 92 19.08 5.36 2.06
CA ASN A 92 18.67 5.76 3.40
C ASN A 92 17.23 5.33 3.66
N LYS A 93 17.03 4.56 4.73
CA LYS A 93 15.70 4.10 5.15
C LYS A 93 14.80 5.29 5.47
N ASN A 94 13.71 5.42 4.73
CA ASN A 94 12.73 6.47 4.93
C ASN A 94 11.38 6.00 4.37
N ASP A 95 10.41 5.82 5.26
CA ASP A 95 9.05 5.41 4.92
C ASP A 95 8.46 6.24 3.75
N ALA A 96 8.81 7.53 3.66
CA ALA A 96 8.31 8.43 2.61
C ALA A 96 8.86 8.08 1.22
N ILE A 97 10.10 7.61 1.15
CA ILE A 97 10.72 7.12 -0.08
C ILE A 97 10.15 5.75 -0.43
N ASP A 98 9.89 4.91 0.58
CA ASP A 98 9.28 3.59 0.38
C ASP A 98 7.85 3.72 -0.16
N ALA A 99 7.03 4.63 0.39
CA ALA A 99 5.68 4.92 -0.11
C ALA A 99 5.69 5.45 -1.56
N GLU A 100 6.66 6.31 -1.90
CA GLU A 100 6.86 6.76 -3.29
C GLU A 100 7.22 5.59 -4.21
N ALA A 101 8.10 4.68 -3.76
CA ALA A 101 8.50 3.50 -4.52
C ALA A 101 7.32 2.55 -4.78
N PHE A 102 6.40 2.37 -3.83
CA PHE A 102 5.14 1.63 -4.05
C PHE A 102 4.26 2.31 -5.10
N CYS A 103 4.15 3.65 -5.06
CA CYS A 103 3.39 4.43 -6.04
C CYS A 103 3.98 4.28 -7.45
N GLU A 104 5.30 4.25 -7.60
CA GLU A 104 5.97 3.99 -8.87
C GLU A 104 5.77 2.53 -9.33
N ALA A 105 5.99 1.58 -8.43
CA ALA A 105 5.98 0.15 -8.73
C ALA A 105 4.60 -0.33 -9.22
N VAL A 106 3.51 0.12 -8.59
CA VAL A 106 2.15 -0.31 -8.94
C VAL A 106 1.73 0.09 -10.36
N GLN A 107 2.35 1.14 -10.90
CA GLN A 107 2.10 1.66 -12.24
C GLN A 107 2.89 0.92 -13.33
N ARG A 108 3.85 0.06 -12.97
CA ARG A 108 4.69 -0.63 -13.96
C ARG A 108 3.89 -1.72 -14.68
N PRO A 109 3.88 -1.75 -16.03
CA PRO A 109 3.09 -2.72 -16.80
C PRO A 109 3.44 -4.18 -16.52
N LYS A 110 4.71 -4.47 -16.24
CA LYS A 110 5.23 -5.83 -15.97
C LYS A 110 5.37 -6.14 -14.47
N MET A 111 4.75 -5.34 -13.60
CA MET A 111 4.80 -5.58 -12.16
C MET A 111 4.07 -6.86 -11.79
N ARG A 112 4.63 -7.60 -10.83
CA ARG A 112 3.99 -8.79 -10.26
C ARG A 112 3.35 -8.42 -8.92
N PHE A 113 2.14 -8.90 -8.71
CA PHE A 113 1.34 -8.61 -7.53
C PHE A 113 1.09 -9.87 -6.74
N VAL A 114 1.04 -9.72 -5.42
CA VAL A 114 0.64 -10.80 -4.51
C VAL A 114 -0.86 -10.94 -4.57
N SER A 115 -1.33 -12.18 -4.72
CA SER A 115 -2.76 -12.46 -4.66
C SER A 115 -3.26 -12.25 -3.23
N PRO A 116 -4.27 -11.41 -3.01
CA PRO A 116 -4.87 -11.21 -1.70
C PRO A 116 -5.59 -12.49 -1.26
N LYS A 117 -5.59 -12.75 0.04
CA LYS A 117 -6.27 -13.89 0.64
C LYS A 117 -7.62 -13.48 1.22
N SER A 118 -8.63 -14.32 1.03
CA SER A 118 -9.89 -14.24 1.78
C SER A 118 -9.67 -14.52 3.27
N ILE A 119 -10.67 -14.26 4.10
CA ILE A 119 -10.60 -14.56 5.53
C ILE A 119 -10.41 -16.06 5.74
N GLU A 120 -11.19 -16.87 5.05
CA GLU A 120 -11.17 -18.33 5.10
C GLU A 120 -9.81 -18.89 4.67
N GLN A 121 -9.19 -18.31 3.62
CA GLN A 121 -7.85 -18.68 3.19
C GLN A 121 -6.76 -18.31 4.23
N GLN A 122 -6.94 -17.19 4.94
CA GLN A 122 -6.04 -16.84 6.05
C GLN A 122 -6.22 -17.77 7.25
N ASP A 123 -7.44 -18.23 7.52
CA ASP A 123 -7.74 -19.16 8.60
C ASP A 123 -7.11 -20.54 8.33
N ILE A 124 -7.31 -21.08 7.12
CA ILE A 124 -6.69 -22.34 6.68
C ILE A 124 -5.16 -22.25 6.79
N GLN A 125 -4.57 -21.15 6.32
CA GLN A 125 -3.12 -20.94 6.43
C GLN A 125 -2.65 -20.90 7.89
N SER A 126 -3.42 -20.28 8.78
CA SER A 126 -3.08 -20.19 10.20
C SER A 126 -3.09 -21.58 10.85
N ILE A 127 -4.09 -22.41 10.53
CA ILE A 127 -4.15 -23.82 10.97
C ILE A 127 -2.93 -24.61 10.47
N GLN A 128 -2.55 -24.45 9.20
CA GLN A 128 -1.37 -25.11 8.63
C GLN A 128 -0.08 -24.71 9.35
N ARG A 129 0.11 -23.40 9.61
CA ARG A 129 1.30 -22.92 10.34
C ARG A 129 1.39 -23.45 11.76
N ILE A 130 0.26 -23.56 12.46
CA ILE A 130 0.21 -24.16 13.80
C ILE A 130 0.66 -25.63 13.73
N ARG A 131 0.19 -26.39 12.73
CA ARG A 131 0.59 -27.78 12.53
C ARG A 131 2.08 -27.94 12.22
N GLU A 132 2.65 -26.98 11.50
CA GLU A 132 4.08 -26.94 11.14
C GLU A 132 4.98 -26.39 12.26
N GLY A 133 4.42 -25.93 13.39
CA GLY A 133 5.18 -25.29 14.46
C GLY A 133 5.75 -23.92 14.08
N ALA A 134 5.26 -23.31 12.99
CA ALA A 134 5.76 -22.07 12.40
C ALA A 134 4.92 -20.86 12.83
N ILE A 135 4.79 -20.64 14.14
CA ILE A 135 4.05 -19.52 14.75
C ILE A 135 4.99 -18.38 15.11
#